data_AF-A0A653D6F4-F1
#
_entry.id   AF-A0A653D6F4-F1
#
_cell.length_a   1.000
_cell.length_b   1.000
_cell.length_c   1.000
_cell.angle_alpha   90.00
_cell.angle_beta   90.00
_cell.angle_gamma   90.00
#
_symmetry.space_group_name_H-M   'P 1'
#
loop_
_entity.id
_entity.type
_entity.pdbx_description
1 polymer ?
#
loop_
_entity_poly.entity_id
_entity_poly.type
_entity_poly.pdbx_seq_one_letter_code
_entity_poly.pdbx_strand_id
1 'polypeptide(L)'
;MRAIVQCQPTKNQFISPIFLIKKSNGKRRLILNLKSLNSYLSPDHFKLEDIRTALKLMNQNCFLASVDLKDAYFLINVNVSHRKYLRFTFNNHLYEFTCMPFGICTAPFVFTKLMKPIVAKLRETGLLSVVYLDDFLLFGNTWQECKFNVSSTCSLLQSLGFVINKQKSQLRPANQCRFLGFILDSKSMQTSLPPDRKSSVSNTIKRFSSIKSCTIRQFASFVGKLVSVCPAVQYGWAYTKEFERVKYLALQKSEGNYNRKIYIPNHLKPDFEWWKSNILLPFSPIYSNDFIMEIFSDASTTGWGVVCNGKKANGFWTESQKTHHINYLELLAAFLGLNQFAKNANKCEILLRIDNTTAIAYINRQGGTRFPALNGLAKKIWQWCEKRQIRVFASYISSSENKEADFESRRLITETEWELSDSAFAVIVENFGLPIIDLFASANNKKCPMFVSWKPEIGAQAIDAFTISWTDLKFYAFPPFSLNLAVIKKIIKDKAEGILVVPWWPNQPWFPLLQRITISHILLSPSNTLLTFNRTPTHFGRRLPWLRQLYQASLCLERIFTVHL
;
A
#
# COMPACT_ATOMS: atom_id res chain seq x y z
N MET A 1 32.63 -14.93 -38.40
CA MET A 1 32.05 -13.80 -39.14
C MET A 1 32.40 -12.50 -38.41
N ARG A 2 32.78 -11.41 -39.11
CA ARG A 2 33.09 -10.12 -38.47
C ARG A 2 31.78 -9.37 -38.18
N ALA A 3 31.61 -8.89 -36.94
CA ALA A 3 30.41 -8.17 -36.49
C ALA A 3 30.22 -6.80 -37.19
N ILE A 4 31.33 -6.19 -37.60
CA ILE A 4 31.37 -4.90 -38.29
C ILE A 4 32.24 -5.08 -39.54
N VAL A 5 31.79 -4.56 -40.66
CA VAL A 5 32.53 -4.56 -41.92
C VAL A 5 32.48 -3.17 -42.56
N GLN A 6 33.52 -2.81 -43.29
CA GLN A 6 33.51 -1.62 -44.12
C GLN A 6 32.55 -1.83 -45.29
N CYS A 7 31.81 -0.80 -45.68
CA CYS A 7 30.84 -0.88 -46.76
C CYS A 7 30.83 0.39 -47.62
N GLN A 8 30.14 0.32 -48.76
CA GLN A 8 29.96 1.45 -49.67
C GLN A 8 28.61 2.15 -49.43
N PRO A 9 28.52 3.46 -49.68
CA PRO A 9 27.26 4.20 -49.62
C PRO A 9 26.20 3.60 -50.55
N THR A 10 24.95 3.57 -50.08
CA THR A 10 23.80 3.12 -50.89
C THR A 10 22.62 4.07 -50.69
N LYS A 11 21.70 4.13 -51.67
CA LYS A 11 20.44 4.87 -51.53
C LYS A 11 19.64 4.38 -50.31
N ASN A 12 18.94 5.28 -49.64
CA ASN A 12 18.08 5.01 -48.48
C ASN A 12 18.79 4.30 -47.31
N GLN A 13 20.05 4.67 -47.04
CA GLN A 13 20.80 4.21 -45.87
C GLN A 13 20.53 5.08 -44.63
N PHE A 14 20.82 4.55 -43.45
CA PHE A 14 20.74 5.28 -42.19
C PHE A 14 22.11 5.30 -41.50
N ILE A 15 22.62 6.50 -41.22
CA ILE A 15 23.92 6.70 -40.57
C ILE A 15 23.67 7.16 -39.14
N SER A 16 24.09 6.36 -38.17
CA SER A 16 23.95 6.66 -36.75
C SER A 16 25.30 7.06 -36.14
N PRO A 17 25.33 8.04 -35.21
CA PRO A 17 26.57 8.41 -34.54
C PRO A 17 27.00 7.30 -33.57
N ILE A 18 28.32 7.19 -33.35
CA ILE A 18 28.92 6.26 -32.40
C ILE A 18 29.56 6.98 -31.22
N PHE A 19 29.61 6.32 -30.07
CA PHE A 19 30.33 6.81 -28.90
C PHE A 19 30.82 5.65 -28.02
N LEU A 20 31.72 5.95 -27.08
CA LEU A 20 32.30 4.96 -26.17
C LEU A 20 31.79 5.14 -24.74
N ILE A 21 31.42 4.04 -24.08
CA ILE A 21 31.10 4.01 -22.65
C ILE A 21 32.16 3.18 -21.91
N LYS A 22 32.64 3.66 -20.76
CA LYS A 22 33.52 2.89 -19.86
C LYS A 22 32.72 1.78 -19.17
N LYS A 23 33.20 0.53 -19.26
CA LYS A 23 32.71 -0.61 -18.47
C LYS A 23 33.34 -0.56 -17.06
N SER A 24 32.72 -1.27 -16.12
CA SER A 24 33.24 -1.43 -14.75
C SER A 24 34.64 -2.07 -14.71
N ASN A 25 34.98 -2.89 -15.70
CA ASN A 25 36.30 -3.52 -15.85
C ASN A 25 37.33 -2.65 -16.60
N GLY A 26 37.08 -1.34 -16.75
CA GLY A 26 37.98 -0.40 -17.43
C GLY A 26 37.94 -0.44 -18.97
N LYS A 27 37.41 -1.51 -19.59
CA LYS A 27 37.28 -1.60 -21.06
C LYS A 27 36.25 -0.60 -21.59
N ARG A 28 36.38 -0.16 -22.86
CA ARG A 28 35.38 0.70 -23.53
C ARG A 28 34.42 -0.15 -24.36
N ARG A 29 33.12 0.19 -24.34
CA ARG A 29 32.09 -0.41 -25.19
C ARG A 29 31.70 0.59 -26.27
N LEU A 30 31.78 0.18 -27.53
CA LEU A 30 31.23 0.91 -28.66
C LEU A 30 29.70 0.87 -28.61
N ILE A 31 29.07 2.03 -28.71
CA ILE A 31 27.62 2.19 -28.76
C ILE A 31 27.26 2.87 -30.08
N LEU A 32 26.38 2.23 -30.84
CA LEU A 32 25.70 2.83 -31.98
C LEU A 32 24.44 3.54 -31.48
N ASN A 33 24.35 4.85 -31.67
CA ASN A 33 23.22 5.63 -31.18
C ASN A 33 22.00 5.49 -32.09
N LEU A 34 21.23 4.43 -31.85
CA LEU A 34 20.06 4.08 -32.66
C LEU A 34 18.77 4.79 -32.24
N LYS A 35 18.83 5.84 -31.42
CA LYS A 35 17.62 6.55 -30.94
C LYS A 35 16.73 7.04 -32.07
N SER A 36 17.34 7.63 -33.10
CA SER A 36 16.58 8.14 -34.26
C SER A 36 16.09 7.00 -35.15
N LEU A 37 16.88 5.93 -35.35
CA LEU A 37 16.38 4.77 -36.11
C LEU A 37 15.18 4.13 -35.40
N ASN A 38 15.25 3.99 -34.08
CA ASN A 38 14.21 3.34 -33.28
C ASN A 38 12.85 4.06 -33.36
N SER A 39 12.77 5.34 -33.75
CA SER A 39 11.47 6.02 -33.94
C SER A 39 10.73 5.56 -35.21
N TYR A 40 11.43 4.90 -36.15
CA TYR A 40 10.84 4.34 -37.37
C TYR A 40 10.52 2.84 -37.24
N LEU A 41 10.82 2.25 -36.09
CA LEU A 41 10.64 0.82 -35.84
C LEU A 41 9.50 0.62 -34.83
N SER A 42 8.60 -0.31 -35.14
CA SER A 42 7.49 -0.67 -34.26
C SER A 42 7.64 -2.14 -33.83
N PRO A 43 8.41 -2.42 -32.76
CA PRO A 43 8.52 -3.79 -32.25
C PRO A 43 7.19 -4.25 -31.65
N ASP A 44 6.83 -5.51 -31.89
CA ASP A 44 5.65 -6.12 -31.29
C ASP A 44 5.75 -6.17 -29.75
N HIS A 45 4.60 -6.17 -29.10
CA HIS A 45 4.53 -6.38 -27.65
C HIS A 45 4.87 -7.84 -27.29
N PHE A 46 5.69 -8.02 -26.25
CA PHE A 46 6.05 -9.33 -25.71
C PHE A 46 6.25 -9.23 -24.20
N LYS A 47 6.14 -10.38 -23.52
CA LYS A 47 6.35 -10.51 -22.07
C LYS A 47 7.72 -11.13 -21.81
N LEU A 48 8.43 -10.56 -20.84
CA LEU A 48 9.68 -11.09 -20.30
C LEU A 48 9.42 -11.69 -18.92
N GLU A 49 10.13 -12.76 -18.61
CA GLU A 49 10.19 -13.33 -17.27
C GLU A 49 11.16 -12.50 -16.45
N ASP A 50 10.73 -11.98 -15.30
CA ASP A 50 11.51 -11.03 -14.53
C ASP A 50 11.80 -11.52 -13.10
N ILE A 51 12.36 -10.62 -12.28
CA ILE A 51 12.63 -10.93 -10.87
C ILE A 51 11.38 -11.41 -10.14
N ARG A 52 10.18 -10.88 -10.43
CA ARG A 52 8.94 -11.28 -9.76
C ARG A 52 8.59 -12.73 -10.07
N THR A 53 8.90 -13.19 -11.29
CA THR A 53 8.73 -14.59 -11.69
C THR A 53 9.71 -15.49 -10.94
N ALA A 54 10.98 -15.07 -10.84
CA ALA A 54 12.00 -15.79 -10.07
C ALA A 54 11.62 -15.94 -8.59
N LEU A 55 11.13 -14.87 -7.96
CA LEU A 55 10.71 -14.91 -6.55
C LEU A 55 9.54 -15.86 -6.29
N LYS A 56 8.62 -16.02 -7.26
CA LYS A 56 7.47 -16.94 -7.14
C LYS A 56 7.84 -18.40 -7.33
N LEU A 57 8.87 -18.70 -8.12
CA LEU A 57 9.34 -20.06 -8.38
C LEU A 57 10.33 -20.57 -7.32
N MET A 58 10.83 -19.67 -6.47
CA MET A 58 11.83 -20.02 -5.48
C MET A 58 11.20 -20.73 -4.29
N ASN A 59 11.74 -21.89 -3.95
CA ASN A 59 11.35 -22.64 -2.75
C ASN A 59 12.38 -22.46 -1.64
N GLN A 60 11.93 -22.62 -0.40
CA GLN A 60 12.80 -22.65 0.78
C GLN A 60 13.88 -23.72 0.59
N ASN A 61 15.14 -23.36 0.86
CA ASN A 61 16.34 -24.21 0.75
C ASN A 61 16.68 -24.74 -0.66
N CYS A 62 16.03 -24.28 -1.73
CA CYS A 62 16.38 -24.72 -3.08
C CYS A 62 17.79 -24.23 -3.49
N PHE A 63 18.40 -24.88 -4.47
CA PHE A 63 19.65 -24.47 -5.06
C PHE A 63 19.42 -23.65 -6.33
N LEU A 64 20.20 -22.60 -6.47
CA LEU A 64 20.16 -21.64 -7.56
C LEU A 64 21.50 -21.61 -8.28
N ALA A 65 21.45 -21.37 -9.59
CA ALA A 65 22.62 -21.10 -10.42
C ALA A 65 22.26 -20.07 -11.49
N SER A 66 23.24 -19.32 -11.99
CA SER A 66 23.03 -18.36 -13.07
C SER A 66 23.96 -18.61 -14.25
N VAL A 67 23.43 -18.42 -15.46
CA VAL A 67 24.15 -18.52 -16.72
C VAL A 67 24.00 -17.19 -17.47
N ASP A 68 25.12 -16.51 -17.71
CA ASP A 68 25.21 -15.28 -18.51
C ASP A 68 25.79 -15.63 -19.88
N LEU A 69 25.15 -15.16 -20.95
CA LEU A 69 25.63 -15.34 -22.31
C LEU A 69 26.55 -14.19 -22.75
N LYS A 70 27.71 -14.54 -23.32
CA LYS A 70 28.67 -13.54 -23.81
C LYS A 70 28.22 -12.97 -25.15
N ASP A 71 27.97 -11.67 -25.19
CA ASP A 71 27.70 -10.89 -26.41
C ASP A 71 26.61 -11.52 -27.30
N ALA A 72 25.55 -12.06 -26.67
CA ALA A 72 24.58 -12.94 -27.33
C ALA A 72 23.88 -12.31 -28.55
N TYR A 73 23.64 -10.99 -28.54
CA TYR A 73 23.06 -10.31 -29.70
C TYR A 73 23.96 -10.37 -30.95
N PHE A 74 25.29 -10.39 -30.79
CA PHE A 74 26.21 -10.46 -31.92
C PHE A 74 26.22 -11.83 -32.62
N LEU A 75 25.59 -12.85 -32.03
CA LEU A 75 25.37 -14.13 -32.69
C LEU A 75 24.21 -14.08 -33.69
N ILE A 76 23.33 -13.07 -33.59
CA ILE A 76 22.16 -12.93 -34.46
C ILE A 76 22.53 -12.09 -35.68
N ASN A 77 22.55 -12.72 -36.85
CA ASN A 77 22.80 -12.04 -38.12
C ASN A 77 21.66 -11.10 -38.50
N VAL A 78 22.01 -9.92 -39.00
CA VAL A 78 21.07 -8.99 -39.63
C VAL A 78 20.99 -9.33 -41.11
N ASN A 79 19.76 -9.42 -41.62
CA ASN A 79 19.50 -9.61 -43.05
C ASN A 79 20.26 -8.56 -43.87
N VAL A 80 20.93 -8.99 -44.95
CA VAL A 80 21.77 -8.13 -45.79
C VAL A 80 21.04 -6.87 -46.25
N SER A 81 19.75 -6.96 -46.58
CA SER A 81 18.95 -5.81 -47.02
C SER A 81 18.72 -4.75 -45.93
N HIS A 82 18.80 -5.14 -44.65
CA HIS A 82 18.57 -4.26 -43.49
C HIS A 82 19.87 -3.67 -42.91
N ARG A 83 21.05 -4.21 -43.26
CA ARG A 83 22.35 -3.71 -42.76
C ARG A 83 22.59 -2.24 -43.10
N LYS A 84 22.01 -1.76 -44.21
CA LYS A 84 22.05 -0.35 -44.62
C LYS A 84 21.45 0.62 -43.60
N TYR A 85 20.65 0.14 -42.66
CA TYR A 85 20.07 0.95 -41.58
C TYR A 85 20.96 0.98 -40.32
N LEU A 86 21.99 0.14 -40.25
CA LEU A 86 22.85 -0.03 -39.08
C LEU A 86 24.28 0.40 -39.40
N ARG A 87 24.41 1.59 -40.00
CA ARG A 87 25.70 2.14 -40.43
C ARG A 87 26.20 3.26 -39.55
N PHE A 88 27.50 3.46 -39.55
CA PHE A 88 28.16 4.60 -38.92
C PHE A 88 29.44 4.97 -39.66
N THR A 89 29.91 6.20 -39.45
CA THR A 89 31.17 6.69 -39.99
C THR A 89 32.24 6.74 -38.91
N PHE A 90 33.47 6.33 -39.24
CA PHE A 90 34.63 6.45 -38.38
C PHE A 90 35.88 6.68 -39.23
N ASN A 91 36.68 7.71 -38.90
CA ASN A 91 37.85 8.13 -39.68
C ASN A 91 37.57 8.24 -41.19
N ASN A 92 36.47 8.91 -41.57
CA ASN A 92 36.01 9.07 -42.96
C ASN A 92 35.68 7.78 -43.73
N HIS A 93 35.64 6.62 -43.05
CA HIS A 93 35.19 5.36 -43.62
C HIS A 93 33.79 4.99 -43.11
N LEU A 94 33.00 4.38 -43.99
CA LEU A 94 31.65 3.90 -43.69
C LEU A 94 31.71 2.43 -43.27
N TYR A 95 31.05 2.12 -42.16
CA TYR A 95 30.95 0.77 -41.61
C TYR A 95 29.49 0.39 -41.40
N GLU A 96 29.21 -0.92 -41.48
CA GLU A 96 27.91 -1.49 -41.14
C GLU A 96 28.03 -2.67 -40.19
N PHE A 97 27.01 -2.82 -39.34
CA PHE A 97 26.85 -4.01 -38.52
C PHE A 97 26.26 -5.16 -39.34
N THR A 98 26.91 -6.32 -39.28
CA THR A 98 26.44 -7.56 -39.91
C THR A 98 25.56 -8.40 -38.98
N CYS A 99 25.68 -8.16 -37.68
CA CYS A 99 24.94 -8.78 -36.59
C CYS A 99 24.18 -7.73 -35.78
N MET A 100 23.28 -8.15 -34.91
CA MET A 100 22.39 -7.27 -34.17
C MET A 100 23.17 -6.37 -33.18
N PRO A 101 23.19 -5.04 -33.37
CA PRO A 101 23.90 -4.13 -32.48
C PRO A 101 23.13 -3.89 -31.19
N PHE A 102 23.85 -3.60 -30.11
CA PHE A 102 23.22 -3.09 -28.89
C PHE A 102 22.51 -1.76 -29.17
N GLY A 103 21.29 -1.61 -28.64
CA GLY A 103 20.53 -0.35 -28.69
C GLY A 103 19.41 -0.32 -29.73
N ILE A 104 19.30 -1.31 -30.62
CA ILE A 104 18.15 -1.44 -31.52
C ILE A 104 16.91 -1.92 -30.73
N CYS A 105 15.76 -1.25 -30.91
CA CYS A 105 14.56 -1.53 -30.11
C CYS A 105 13.93 -2.91 -30.38
N THR A 106 14.20 -3.52 -31.54
CA THR A 106 13.69 -4.84 -31.92
C THR A 106 14.51 -6.01 -31.34
N ALA A 107 15.72 -5.76 -30.84
CA ALA A 107 16.61 -6.82 -30.38
C ALA A 107 16.01 -7.69 -29.26
N PRO A 108 15.42 -7.12 -28.19
CA PRO A 108 14.81 -7.90 -27.13
C PRO A 108 13.69 -8.83 -27.62
N PHE A 109 12.87 -8.38 -28.57
CA PHE A 109 11.78 -9.17 -29.14
C PHE A 109 12.33 -10.37 -29.92
N VAL A 110 13.26 -10.12 -30.84
CA VAL A 110 13.88 -11.17 -31.67
C VAL A 110 14.61 -12.18 -30.80
N PHE A 111 15.37 -11.71 -29.80
CA PHE A 111 16.10 -12.58 -28.89
C PHE A 111 15.16 -13.45 -28.06
N THR A 112 14.05 -12.88 -27.58
CA THR A 112 13.01 -13.66 -26.88
C THR A 112 12.43 -14.75 -27.78
N LYS A 113 12.15 -14.45 -29.05
CA LYS A 113 11.65 -15.44 -30.02
C LYS A 113 12.67 -16.55 -30.28
N LEU A 114 13.95 -16.22 -30.32
CA LEU A 114 15.04 -17.19 -30.47
C LEU A 114 15.19 -18.10 -29.22
N MET A 115 15.06 -17.53 -28.02
CA MET A 115 15.21 -18.28 -26.76
C MET A 115 14.04 -19.21 -26.48
N LYS A 116 12.81 -18.85 -26.89
CA LYS A 116 11.59 -19.63 -26.62
C LYS A 116 11.69 -21.14 -26.91
N PRO A 117 12.09 -21.61 -28.10
CA PRO A 117 12.21 -23.05 -28.37
C PRO A 117 13.28 -23.74 -27.52
N ILE A 118 14.40 -23.06 -27.24
CA ILE A 118 15.49 -23.58 -26.40
C ILE A 118 14.99 -23.79 -24.97
N VAL A 119 14.33 -22.77 -24.42
CA VAL A 119 13.76 -22.79 -23.08
C VAL A 119 12.62 -23.81 -22.98
N ALA A 120 11.77 -23.91 -24.00
CA ALA A 120 10.72 -24.94 -24.07
C ALA A 120 11.33 -26.35 -24.00
N LYS A 121 12.36 -26.63 -24.79
CA LYS A 121 13.04 -27.94 -24.78
C LYS A 121 13.60 -28.31 -23.41
N LEU A 122 14.18 -27.34 -22.69
CA LEU A 122 14.67 -27.57 -21.32
C LEU A 122 13.52 -27.81 -20.35
N ARG A 123 12.45 -27.00 -20.43
CA ARG A 123 11.29 -27.12 -19.53
C ARG A 123 10.49 -28.40 -19.74
N GLU A 124 10.40 -28.90 -20.97
CA GLU A 124 9.80 -30.21 -21.29
C GLU A 124 10.48 -31.37 -20.55
N THR A 125 11.77 -31.22 -20.20
CA THR A 125 12.51 -32.21 -19.40
C THR A 125 12.36 -32.02 -17.88
N GLY A 126 11.48 -31.12 -17.44
CA GLY A 126 11.24 -30.82 -16.03
C GLY A 126 12.23 -29.81 -15.42
N LEU A 127 13.12 -29.22 -16.22
CA LEU A 127 14.11 -28.26 -15.71
C LEU A 127 13.50 -26.88 -15.50
N LEU A 128 13.50 -26.42 -14.25
CA LEU A 128 13.00 -25.11 -13.86
C LEU A 128 14.01 -24.00 -14.15
N SER A 129 13.58 -22.95 -14.84
CA SER A 129 14.40 -21.80 -15.16
C SER A 129 13.58 -20.53 -15.35
N VAL A 130 14.19 -19.38 -15.04
CA VAL A 130 13.72 -18.04 -15.42
C VAL A 130 14.72 -17.43 -16.37
N VAL A 131 14.25 -16.97 -17.52
CA VAL A 131 15.09 -16.44 -18.60
C VAL A 131 14.69 -15.02 -18.91
N TYR A 132 15.60 -14.08 -18.63
CA TYR A 132 15.46 -12.68 -18.99
C TYR A 132 16.51 -12.35 -20.05
N LEU A 133 16.12 -12.41 -21.32
CA LEU A 133 17.03 -12.21 -22.44
C LEU A 133 18.25 -13.15 -22.34
N ASP A 134 19.45 -12.60 -22.14
CA ASP A 134 20.72 -13.32 -22.01
C ASP A 134 21.03 -13.84 -20.60
N ASP A 135 20.24 -13.49 -19.59
CA ASP A 135 20.39 -13.91 -18.21
C ASP A 135 19.47 -15.10 -17.88
N PHE A 136 20.05 -16.24 -17.52
CA PHE A 136 19.33 -17.43 -17.06
C PHE A 136 19.51 -17.60 -15.56
N LEU A 137 18.42 -17.85 -14.85
CA LEU A 137 18.39 -18.32 -13.48
C LEU A 137 17.82 -19.74 -13.46
N LEU A 138 18.58 -20.67 -12.91
CA LEU A 138 18.27 -22.10 -12.88
C LEU A 138 18.00 -22.53 -11.44
N PHE A 139 17.08 -23.48 -11.28
CA PHE A 139 16.63 -23.97 -9.98
C PHE A 139 16.82 -25.49 -9.88
N GLY A 140 16.95 -25.98 -8.64
CA GLY A 140 16.78 -27.38 -8.28
C GLY A 140 16.48 -27.50 -6.78
N ASN A 141 15.67 -28.46 -6.37
CA ASN A 141 15.37 -28.65 -4.95
C ASN A 141 16.58 -29.26 -4.22
N THR A 142 17.37 -30.05 -4.93
CA THR A 142 18.66 -30.57 -4.46
C THR A 142 19.84 -29.95 -5.23
N TRP A 143 21.05 -30.07 -4.66
CA TRP A 143 22.26 -29.60 -5.32
C TRP A 143 22.50 -30.35 -6.64
N GLN A 144 22.22 -31.66 -6.66
CA GLN A 144 22.36 -32.54 -7.81
C GLN A 144 21.41 -32.15 -8.94
N GLU A 145 20.12 -31.90 -8.63
CA GLU A 145 19.14 -31.43 -9.63
C GLU A 145 19.57 -30.10 -10.25
N CYS A 146 19.99 -29.13 -9.43
CA CYS A 146 20.43 -27.83 -9.95
C CYS A 146 21.70 -27.98 -10.79
N LYS A 147 22.64 -28.84 -10.38
CA LYS A 147 23.84 -29.14 -11.18
C LYS A 147 23.48 -29.78 -12.52
N PHE A 148 22.55 -30.72 -12.52
CA PHE A 148 22.05 -31.36 -13.74
C PHE A 148 21.40 -30.32 -14.68
N ASN A 149 20.58 -29.42 -14.12
CA ASN A 149 19.98 -28.30 -14.84
C ASN A 149 21.05 -27.40 -15.49
N VAL A 150 22.08 -27.00 -14.73
CA VAL A 150 23.22 -26.22 -15.25
C VAL A 150 23.90 -26.96 -16.40
N SER A 151 24.22 -28.25 -16.23
CA SER A 151 24.91 -29.02 -17.28
C SER A 151 24.08 -29.13 -18.55
N SER A 152 22.80 -29.47 -18.44
CA SER A 152 21.89 -29.62 -19.58
C SER A 152 21.67 -28.30 -20.30
N THR A 153 21.49 -27.22 -19.56
CA THR A 153 21.32 -25.86 -20.10
C THR A 153 22.59 -25.41 -20.83
N CYS A 154 23.76 -25.55 -20.21
CA CYS A 154 25.04 -25.18 -20.83
C CYS A 154 25.32 -26.01 -22.09
N SER A 155 25.14 -27.33 -22.03
CA SER A 155 25.37 -28.22 -23.18
C SER A 155 24.48 -27.85 -24.37
N LEU A 156 23.18 -27.61 -24.15
CA LEU A 156 22.26 -27.22 -25.22
C LEU A 156 22.61 -25.84 -25.80
N LEU A 157 22.91 -24.86 -24.95
CA LEU A 157 23.29 -23.52 -25.41
C LEU A 157 24.59 -23.58 -26.24
N GLN A 158 25.59 -24.34 -25.78
CA GLN A 158 26.86 -24.49 -26.49
C GLN A 158 26.71 -25.26 -27.80
N SER A 159 25.88 -26.31 -27.86
CA SER A 159 25.61 -27.03 -29.12
C SER A 159 24.92 -26.15 -30.16
N LEU A 160 24.20 -25.12 -29.72
CA LEU A 160 23.55 -24.12 -30.58
C LEU A 160 24.47 -22.92 -30.91
N GLY A 161 25.73 -22.94 -30.47
CA GLY A 161 26.72 -21.90 -30.76
C GLY A 161 26.73 -20.72 -29.80
N PHE A 162 25.98 -20.76 -28.69
CA PHE A 162 26.07 -19.73 -27.66
C PHE A 162 27.34 -19.91 -26.82
N VAL A 163 27.91 -18.77 -26.40
CA VAL A 163 29.13 -18.74 -25.60
C VAL A 163 28.78 -18.37 -24.17
N ILE A 164 28.99 -19.29 -23.24
CA ILE A 164 28.77 -19.06 -21.80
C ILE A 164 29.87 -18.15 -21.23
N ASN A 165 29.45 -17.09 -20.55
CA ASN A 165 30.35 -16.19 -19.85
C ASN A 165 30.65 -16.71 -18.45
N LYS A 166 31.64 -17.61 -18.34
CA LYS A 166 32.03 -18.25 -17.07
C LYS A 166 32.39 -17.26 -15.94
N GLN A 167 32.87 -16.06 -16.26
CA GLN A 167 33.27 -15.07 -15.25
C GLN A 167 32.08 -14.35 -14.62
N LYS A 168 30.98 -14.18 -15.35
CA LYS A 168 29.76 -13.56 -14.85
C LYS A 168 28.71 -14.56 -14.38
N SER A 169 28.79 -15.79 -14.89
CA SER A 169 27.89 -16.88 -14.53
C SER A 169 28.24 -17.43 -13.15
N GLN A 170 27.24 -17.82 -12.39
CA GLN A 170 27.39 -18.62 -11.18
C GLN A 170 26.97 -20.07 -11.49
N LEU A 171 27.88 -20.84 -12.08
CA LEU A 171 27.60 -22.20 -12.55
C LEU A 171 27.57 -23.26 -11.44
N ARG A 172 28.18 -22.97 -10.28
CA ARG A 172 28.11 -23.87 -9.12
C ARG A 172 26.81 -23.59 -8.36
N PRO A 173 25.93 -24.59 -8.20
CA PRO A 173 24.69 -24.39 -7.44
C PRO A 173 24.97 -23.95 -6.00
N ALA A 174 24.21 -22.97 -5.53
CA ALA A 174 24.22 -22.47 -4.16
C ALA A 174 22.84 -21.95 -3.77
N ASN A 175 22.56 -21.84 -2.46
CA ASN A 175 21.28 -21.28 -2.01
C ASN A 175 21.18 -19.75 -2.19
N GLN A 176 22.31 -19.09 -2.48
CA GLN A 176 22.36 -17.68 -2.77
C GLN A 176 22.85 -17.45 -4.20
N CYS A 177 22.14 -16.66 -5.00
CA CYS A 177 22.52 -16.37 -6.38
C CYS A 177 22.22 -14.93 -6.78
N ARG A 178 23.11 -14.35 -7.60
CA ARG A 178 22.88 -13.04 -8.21
C ARG A 178 22.06 -13.19 -9.49
N PHE A 179 20.99 -12.39 -9.61
CA PHE A 179 20.14 -12.35 -10.79
C PHE A 179 19.51 -10.97 -10.98
N LEU A 180 19.56 -10.42 -12.20
CA LEU A 180 18.97 -9.11 -12.55
C LEU A 180 19.32 -7.95 -11.59
N GLY A 181 20.54 -7.98 -11.05
CA GLY A 181 21.05 -6.97 -10.11
C GLY A 181 20.55 -7.13 -8.67
N PHE A 182 19.97 -8.28 -8.32
CA PHE A 182 19.56 -8.67 -6.98
C PHE A 182 20.36 -9.87 -6.49
N ILE A 183 20.38 -10.08 -5.18
CA ILE A 183 20.87 -11.29 -4.53
C ILE A 183 19.64 -12.01 -3.98
N LEU A 184 19.38 -13.21 -4.49
CA LEU A 184 18.33 -14.10 -4.02
C LEU A 184 18.93 -15.07 -3.02
N ASP A 185 18.28 -15.27 -1.87
CA ASP A 185 18.68 -16.24 -0.85
C ASP A 185 17.49 -17.14 -0.51
N SER A 186 17.59 -18.42 -0.85
CA SER A 186 16.55 -19.42 -0.61
C SER A 186 16.57 -19.99 0.80
N LYS A 187 17.65 -19.83 1.58
CA LYS A 187 17.68 -20.27 3.00
C LYS A 187 16.92 -19.33 3.91
N SER A 188 17.01 -18.03 3.64
CA SER A 188 16.29 -17.02 4.42
C SER A 188 14.98 -16.59 3.75
N MET A 189 14.70 -17.09 2.53
CA MET A 189 13.62 -16.63 1.65
C MET A 189 13.60 -15.11 1.58
N GLN A 190 14.74 -14.53 1.19
CA GLN A 190 14.96 -13.09 1.16
C GLN A 190 15.62 -12.64 -0.14
N THR A 191 15.30 -11.41 -0.54
CA THR A 191 15.94 -10.70 -1.64
C THR A 191 16.70 -9.49 -1.10
N SER A 192 17.91 -9.27 -1.60
CA SER A 192 18.71 -8.10 -1.24
C SER A 192 19.39 -7.46 -2.44
N LEU A 193 19.99 -6.31 -2.19
CA LEU A 193 20.83 -5.61 -3.17
C LEU A 193 22.30 -5.93 -2.92
N PRO A 194 23.11 -6.03 -3.98
CA PRO A 194 24.56 -5.99 -3.87
C PRO A 194 25.09 -4.77 -3.10
N PRO A 195 26.17 -4.90 -2.30
CA PRO A 195 26.72 -3.79 -1.50
C PRO A 195 27.08 -2.55 -2.32
N ASP A 196 27.67 -2.74 -3.50
CA ASP A 196 28.02 -1.68 -4.44
C ASP A 196 26.78 -0.93 -4.94
N ARG A 197 25.68 -1.65 -5.19
CA ARG A 197 24.40 -1.07 -5.59
C ARG A 197 23.77 -0.30 -4.42
N LYS A 198 23.81 -0.82 -3.19
CA LYS A 198 23.35 -0.12 -1.98
C LYS A 198 24.07 1.21 -1.81
N SER A 199 25.40 1.20 -1.84
CA SER A 199 26.23 2.41 -1.71
C SER A 199 25.95 3.42 -2.82
N SER A 200 25.82 2.96 -4.07
CA SER A 200 25.50 3.82 -5.21
C SER A 200 24.15 4.53 -5.06
N VAL A 201 23.12 3.81 -4.59
CA VAL A 201 21.78 4.37 -4.36
C VAL A 201 21.78 5.30 -3.16
N SER A 202 22.41 4.90 -2.05
CA SER A 202 22.57 5.73 -0.84
C SER A 202 23.24 7.07 -1.14
N ASN A 203 24.34 7.08 -1.90
CA ASN A 203 24.99 8.31 -2.33
C ASN A 203 24.08 9.20 -3.20
N THR A 204 23.23 8.57 -4.02
CA THR A 204 22.27 9.31 -4.84
C THR A 204 21.18 9.93 -3.97
N ILE A 205 20.63 9.19 -3.00
CA ILE A 205 19.65 9.69 -2.02
C ILE A 205 20.23 10.89 -1.26
N LYS A 206 21.45 10.75 -0.71
CA LYS A 206 22.14 11.83 0.02
C LYS A 206 22.28 13.09 -0.84
N ARG A 207 22.74 12.94 -2.09
CA ARG A 207 22.88 14.05 -3.04
C ARG A 207 21.55 14.75 -3.34
N PHE A 208 20.48 14.01 -3.61
CA PHE A 208 19.18 14.62 -3.91
C PHE A 208 18.50 15.22 -2.68
N SER A 209 18.81 14.71 -1.49
CA SER A 209 18.29 15.28 -0.23
C SER A 209 18.92 16.61 0.15
N SER A 210 20.12 16.94 -0.39
CA SER A 210 20.84 18.19 -0.06
C SER A 210 20.64 19.31 -1.08
N ILE A 211 20.22 19.00 -2.31
CA ILE A 211 20.01 20.00 -3.35
C ILE A 211 18.58 20.56 -3.31
N LYS A 212 18.43 21.86 -3.58
CA LYS A 212 17.11 22.52 -3.64
C LYS A 212 16.40 22.36 -4.98
N SER A 213 17.16 22.12 -6.05
CA SER A 213 16.63 22.05 -7.41
C SER A 213 17.52 21.22 -8.33
N CYS A 214 16.94 20.70 -9.40
CA CYS A 214 17.65 19.97 -10.45
C CYS A 214 16.86 20.02 -11.76
N THR A 215 17.35 19.42 -12.84
CA THR A 215 16.53 19.20 -14.04
C THR A 215 15.54 18.06 -13.82
N ILE A 216 14.40 18.09 -14.50
CA ILE A 216 13.43 16.99 -14.47
C ILE A 216 14.08 15.67 -14.91
N ARG A 217 15.00 15.70 -15.88
CA ARG A 217 15.81 14.55 -16.30
C ARG A 217 16.61 13.93 -15.16
N GLN A 218 17.32 14.76 -14.39
CA GLN A 218 18.09 14.29 -13.24
C GLN A 218 17.18 13.70 -12.17
N PHE A 219 16.06 14.37 -11.87
CA PHE A 219 15.08 13.87 -10.90
C PHE A 219 14.45 12.55 -11.37
N ALA A 220 14.07 12.44 -12.64
CA ALA A 220 13.51 11.22 -13.22
C ALA A 220 14.51 10.05 -13.16
N SER A 221 15.79 10.31 -13.38
CA SER A 221 16.86 9.32 -13.21
C SER A 221 16.99 8.85 -11.76
N PHE A 222 16.90 9.77 -10.80
CA PHE A 222 16.85 9.44 -9.37
C PHE A 222 15.66 8.57 -9.00
N VAL A 223 14.44 8.97 -9.41
CA VAL A 223 13.23 8.19 -9.16
C VAL A 223 13.33 6.80 -9.79
N GLY A 224 13.81 6.71 -11.04
CA GLY A 224 14.04 5.44 -11.70
C GLY A 224 15.02 4.54 -10.95
N LYS A 225 16.04 5.13 -10.32
CA LYS A 225 17.00 4.40 -9.48
C LYS A 225 16.34 3.83 -8.22
N LEU A 226 15.46 4.58 -7.54
CA LEU A 226 14.69 4.07 -6.39
C LEU A 226 13.74 2.94 -6.81
N VAL A 227 12.95 3.17 -7.86
CA VAL A 227 12.04 2.17 -8.44
C VAL A 227 12.78 0.86 -8.76
N SER A 228 14.00 0.96 -9.31
CA SER A 228 14.80 -0.22 -9.68
C SER A 228 15.23 -1.10 -8.50
N VAL A 229 15.18 -0.58 -7.26
CA VAL A 229 15.60 -1.30 -6.05
C VAL A 229 14.44 -1.69 -5.14
N CYS A 230 13.24 -1.15 -5.35
CA CYS A 230 12.05 -1.50 -4.57
C CYS A 230 11.77 -3.01 -4.43
N PRO A 231 12.05 -3.90 -5.41
CA PRO A 231 11.88 -5.35 -5.19
C PRO A 231 12.70 -5.94 -4.04
N ALA A 232 13.76 -5.25 -3.60
CA ALA A 232 14.64 -5.68 -2.52
C ALA A 232 14.61 -4.74 -1.29
N VAL A 233 13.72 -3.74 -1.29
CA VAL A 233 13.56 -2.79 -0.20
C VAL A 233 12.10 -2.84 0.23
N GLN A 234 11.83 -3.54 1.33
CA GLN A 234 10.49 -3.73 1.87
C GLN A 234 9.83 -2.35 2.09
N TYR A 235 8.57 -2.19 1.67
CA TYR A 235 7.81 -0.93 1.71
C TYR A 235 8.32 0.22 0.84
N GLY A 236 9.42 0.04 0.10
CA GLY A 236 10.05 1.11 -0.70
C GLY A 236 9.11 1.74 -1.74
N TRP A 237 8.13 0.99 -2.24
CA TRP A 237 7.14 1.54 -3.16
C TRP A 237 6.30 2.66 -2.53
N ALA A 238 5.82 2.48 -1.30
CA ALA A 238 5.01 3.49 -0.59
C ALA A 238 5.74 4.84 -0.46
N TYR A 239 7.05 4.78 -0.20
CA TYR A 239 7.93 5.95 -0.07
C TYR A 239 8.53 6.42 -1.39
N THR A 240 8.16 5.82 -2.52
CA THR A 240 8.57 6.25 -3.86
C THR A 240 7.48 7.03 -4.60
N LYS A 241 6.21 6.81 -4.25
CA LYS A 241 5.06 7.37 -4.99
C LYS A 241 5.02 8.89 -5.02
N GLU A 242 5.41 9.55 -3.94
CA GLU A 242 5.46 11.02 -3.92
C GLU A 242 6.55 11.58 -4.84
N PHE A 243 7.72 10.93 -4.90
CA PHE A 243 8.74 11.32 -5.89
C PHE A 243 8.23 11.11 -7.33
N GLU A 244 7.55 10.00 -7.60
CA GLU A 244 6.94 9.76 -8.92
C GLU A 244 5.89 10.81 -9.28
N ARG A 245 5.05 11.22 -8.32
CA ARG A 245 4.04 12.26 -8.48
C ARG A 245 4.66 13.62 -8.76
N VAL A 246 5.66 14.04 -7.97
CA VAL A 246 6.37 15.31 -8.18
C VAL A 246 7.00 15.36 -9.56
N LYS A 247 7.64 14.27 -10.00
CA LYS A 247 8.17 14.13 -11.37
C LYS A 247 7.07 14.27 -12.42
N TYR A 248 5.96 13.56 -12.24
CA TYR A 248 4.82 13.57 -13.18
C TYR A 248 4.23 14.98 -13.35
N LEU A 249 3.93 15.67 -12.25
CA LEU A 249 3.38 17.02 -12.29
C LEU A 249 4.35 18.04 -12.92
N ALA A 250 5.65 17.90 -12.64
CA ALA A 250 6.65 18.77 -13.24
C ALA A 250 6.76 18.57 -14.75
N LEU A 251 6.69 17.32 -15.22
CA LEU A 251 6.65 17.02 -16.66
C LEU A 251 5.40 17.58 -17.33
N GLN A 252 4.24 17.43 -16.70
CA GLN A 252 2.98 17.98 -17.22
C GLN A 252 3.05 19.50 -17.36
N LYS A 253 3.55 20.21 -16.32
CA LYS A 253 3.75 21.67 -16.35
C LYS A 253 4.81 22.12 -17.36
N SER A 254 5.71 21.22 -17.76
CA SER A 254 6.81 21.51 -18.68
C SER A 254 6.54 21.02 -20.10
N GLU A 255 5.30 20.61 -20.41
CA GLU A 255 4.91 20.06 -21.72
C GLU A 255 5.84 18.91 -22.16
N GLY A 256 6.25 18.07 -21.22
CA GLY A 256 7.15 16.95 -21.47
C GLY A 256 8.64 17.31 -21.61
N ASN A 257 9.03 18.58 -21.43
CA ASN A 257 10.43 19.00 -21.54
C ASN A 257 11.26 18.60 -20.30
N TYR A 258 12.00 17.50 -20.42
CA TYR A 258 12.89 16.97 -19.38
C TYR A 258 14.06 17.88 -18.99
N ASN A 259 14.40 18.88 -19.79
CA ASN A 259 15.51 19.80 -19.50
C ASN A 259 15.08 21.00 -18.65
N ARG A 260 13.77 21.18 -18.40
CA ARG A 260 13.27 22.20 -17.47
C ARG A 260 13.72 21.89 -16.03
N LYS A 261 13.84 22.97 -15.24
CA LYS A 261 14.23 22.91 -13.83
C LYS A 261 13.03 22.61 -12.95
N ILE A 262 13.24 21.79 -11.91
CA ILE A 262 12.28 21.47 -10.87
C ILE A 262 12.88 21.82 -9.50
N TYR A 263 12.07 22.42 -8.63
CA TYR A 263 12.38 22.59 -7.21
C TYR A 263 11.93 21.35 -6.44
N ILE A 264 12.79 20.80 -5.60
CA ILE A 264 12.49 19.62 -4.80
C ILE A 264 11.63 20.07 -3.61
N PRO A 265 10.37 19.63 -3.50
CA PRO A 265 9.49 20.10 -2.44
C PRO A 265 9.91 19.62 -1.05
N ASN A 266 9.74 20.47 -0.03
CA ASN A 266 10.07 20.14 1.36
C ASN A 266 9.24 18.98 1.93
N HIS A 267 8.03 18.75 1.42
CA HIS A 267 7.18 17.63 1.87
C HIS A 267 7.76 16.25 1.52
N LEU A 268 8.79 16.17 0.67
CA LEU A 268 9.52 14.92 0.38
C LEU A 268 10.56 14.57 1.45
N LYS A 269 10.85 15.48 2.40
CA LYS A 269 11.86 15.25 3.44
C LYS A 269 11.63 13.95 4.22
N PRO A 270 10.41 13.61 4.68
CA PRO A 270 10.16 12.34 5.37
C PRO A 270 10.50 11.12 4.50
N ASP A 271 10.25 11.18 3.20
CA ASP A 271 10.52 10.07 2.27
C ASP A 271 12.02 9.93 2.00
N PHE A 272 12.75 11.04 1.91
CA PHE A 272 14.21 11.01 1.87
C PHE A 272 14.80 10.38 3.13
N GLU A 273 14.34 10.77 4.32
CA GLU A 273 14.84 10.21 5.57
C GLU A 273 14.51 8.72 5.69
N TRP A 274 13.29 8.33 5.30
CA TRP A 274 12.92 6.91 5.23
C TRP A 274 13.89 6.12 4.32
N TRP A 275 14.15 6.62 3.11
CA TRP A 275 15.07 5.96 2.18
C TRP A 275 16.51 5.89 2.70
N LYS A 276 17.00 6.92 3.40
CA LYS A 276 18.33 6.92 4.01
C LYS A 276 18.47 5.83 5.06
N SER A 277 17.45 5.66 5.91
CA SER A 277 17.45 4.66 6.98
C SER A 277 17.26 3.23 6.44
N ASN A 278 16.50 3.06 5.35
CA ASN A 278 16.08 1.73 4.88
C ASN A 278 16.94 1.15 3.74
N ILE A 279 17.61 1.96 2.91
CA ILE A 279 18.36 1.44 1.75
C ILE A 279 19.54 0.51 2.12
N LEU A 280 20.11 0.71 3.31
CA LEU A 280 21.24 -0.09 3.79
C LEU A 280 20.77 -1.35 4.52
N LEU A 281 19.48 -1.45 4.85
CA LEU A 281 18.93 -2.65 5.50
C LEU A 281 19.16 -3.87 4.63
N PRO A 282 19.34 -5.04 5.26
CA PRO A 282 20.00 -6.12 4.58
C PRO A 282 19.08 -6.80 3.56
N PHE A 283 17.77 -6.94 3.83
CA PHE A 283 16.89 -7.85 3.10
C PHE A 283 15.42 -7.40 3.01
N SER A 284 14.72 -7.87 1.97
CA SER A 284 13.26 -7.91 1.85
C SER A 284 12.81 -9.38 1.84
N PRO A 285 11.78 -9.76 2.62
CA PRO A 285 11.27 -11.13 2.59
C PRO A 285 10.64 -11.46 1.24
N ILE A 286 10.72 -12.74 0.90
CA ILE A 286 10.05 -13.39 -0.22
C ILE A 286 8.90 -14.16 0.39
N TYR A 287 7.73 -13.85 -0.12
CA TYR A 287 6.48 -14.17 0.55
C TYR A 287 5.83 -15.38 -0.11
N SER A 288 5.36 -16.32 0.70
CA SER A 288 4.67 -17.53 0.25
C SER A 288 3.19 -17.25 -0.07
N ASN A 289 2.64 -16.12 0.38
CA ASN A 289 1.21 -15.81 0.39
C ASN A 289 0.42 -16.75 1.32
N ASP A 290 1.05 -17.20 2.41
CA ASP A 290 0.37 -17.90 3.49
C ASP A 290 -0.30 -16.87 4.41
N PHE A 291 -1.55 -16.53 4.08
CA PHE A 291 -2.29 -15.49 4.79
C PHE A 291 -2.82 -16.02 6.12
N ILE A 292 -2.48 -15.35 7.22
CA ILE A 292 -2.96 -15.74 8.56
C ILE A 292 -4.44 -15.37 8.76
N MET A 293 -4.96 -14.45 7.94
CA MET A 293 -6.33 -13.98 8.02
C MET A 293 -6.79 -13.40 6.69
N GLU A 294 -8.10 -13.50 6.47
CA GLU A 294 -8.81 -12.92 5.33
C GLU A 294 -9.82 -11.92 5.86
N ILE A 295 -9.72 -10.66 5.40
CA ILE A 295 -10.59 -9.56 5.81
C ILE A 295 -11.36 -9.09 4.58
N PHE A 296 -12.68 -9.12 4.68
CA PHE A 296 -13.61 -8.59 3.70
C PHE A 296 -13.97 -7.17 4.11
N SER A 297 -13.96 -6.23 3.17
CA SER A 297 -14.37 -4.86 3.41
C SER A 297 -15.27 -4.35 2.31
N ASP A 298 -16.17 -3.46 2.68
CA ASP A 298 -17.08 -2.78 1.77
C ASP A 298 -17.35 -1.36 2.29
N ALA A 299 -17.56 -0.42 1.36
CA ALA A 299 -17.98 0.93 1.68
C ALA A 299 -19.28 1.28 0.96
N SER A 300 -20.21 1.87 1.72
CA SER A 300 -21.38 2.53 1.16
C SER A 300 -21.21 4.05 1.19
N THR A 301 -22.22 4.78 0.73
CA THR A 301 -22.26 6.25 0.87
C THR A 301 -22.47 6.71 2.31
N THR A 302 -22.96 5.83 3.19
CA THR A 302 -23.32 6.17 4.58
C THR A 302 -22.35 5.60 5.62
N GLY A 303 -21.73 4.46 5.34
CA GLY A 303 -20.84 3.77 6.29
C GLY A 303 -19.94 2.72 5.66
N TRP A 304 -19.29 1.95 6.53
CA TRP A 304 -18.39 0.86 6.18
C TRP A 304 -18.73 -0.41 6.94
N GLY A 305 -18.44 -1.54 6.30
CA GLY A 305 -18.61 -2.87 6.87
C GLY A 305 -17.36 -3.70 6.63
N VAL A 306 -16.95 -4.44 7.65
CA VAL A 306 -15.81 -5.36 7.55
C VAL A 306 -16.12 -6.67 8.27
N VAL A 307 -15.62 -7.77 7.68
CA VAL A 307 -15.83 -9.12 8.19
C VAL A 307 -14.52 -9.88 8.16
N CYS A 308 -14.24 -10.63 9.23
CA CYS A 308 -13.08 -11.51 9.31
C CYS A 308 -13.42 -12.72 10.20
N ASN A 309 -13.30 -13.93 9.66
CA ASN A 309 -13.56 -15.19 10.37
C ASN A 309 -14.91 -15.17 11.15
N GLY A 310 -15.98 -14.72 10.50
CA GLY A 310 -17.33 -14.62 11.09
C GLY A 310 -17.54 -13.45 12.07
N LYS A 311 -16.48 -12.73 12.47
CA LYS A 311 -16.59 -11.49 13.26
C LYS A 311 -16.88 -10.32 12.34
N LYS A 312 -17.77 -9.43 12.78
CA LYS A 312 -18.26 -8.28 12.01
C LYS A 312 -17.97 -6.99 12.76
N ALA A 313 -17.63 -5.94 12.02
CA ALA A 313 -17.59 -4.58 12.53
C ALA A 313 -18.12 -3.64 11.45
N ASN A 314 -18.76 -2.56 11.90
CA ASN A 314 -19.30 -1.52 11.02
C ASN A 314 -19.20 -0.16 11.71
N GLY A 315 -19.44 0.89 10.94
CA GLY A 315 -19.60 2.24 11.45
C GLY A 315 -20.04 3.21 10.37
N PHE A 316 -20.43 4.41 10.78
CA PHE A 316 -20.83 5.47 9.86
C PHE A 316 -19.65 6.34 9.44
N TRP A 317 -19.76 6.91 8.24
CA TRP A 317 -18.86 7.97 7.82
C TRP A 317 -19.21 9.27 8.54
N THR A 318 -18.20 9.99 9.00
CA THR A 318 -18.37 11.38 9.44
C THR A 318 -18.78 12.27 8.26
N GLU A 319 -19.38 13.43 8.50
CA GLU A 319 -19.75 14.37 7.42
C GLU A 319 -18.56 14.74 6.52
N SER A 320 -17.38 14.92 7.12
CA SER A 320 -16.12 15.09 6.38
C SER A 320 -15.79 13.90 5.48
N GLN A 321 -15.96 12.67 5.97
CA GLN A 321 -15.67 11.46 5.20
C GLN A 321 -16.64 11.27 4.05
N LYS A 322 -17.94 11.54 4.25
CA LYS A 322 -18.99 11.42 3.19
C LYS A 322 -18.68 12.25 1.94
N THR A 323 -17.94 13.35 2.07
CA THR A 323 -17.51 14.17 0.91
C THR A 323 -16.46 13.49 0.02
N HIS A 324 -15.83 12.41 0.49
CA HIS A 324 -14.81 11.71 -0.28
C HIS A 324 -15.45 10.78 -1.32
N HIS A 325 -14.78 10.64 -2.46
CA HIS A 325 -15.18 9.71 -3.51
C HIS A 325 -15.19 8.26 -3.01
N ILE A 326 -16.10 7.43 -3.53
CA ILE A 326 -16.28 6.02 -3.13
C ILE A 326 -14.97 5.22 -3.09
N ASN A 327 -14.11 5.34 -4.12
CA ASN A 327 -12.77 4.71 -4.13
C ASN A 327 -11.92 4.99 -2.88
N TYR A 328 -12.06 6.18 -2.28
CA TYR A 328 -11.36 6.54 -1.04
C TYR A 328 -12.01 5.88 0.17
N LEU A 329 -13.34 5.86 0.21
CA LEU A 329 -14.10 5.20 1.26
C LEU A 329 -13.85 3.68 1.28
N GLU A 330 -13.76 3.05 0.11
CA GLU A 330 -13.38 1.64 -0.05
C GLU A 330 -12.00 1.34 0.51
N LEU A 331 -11.02 2.17 0.15
CA LEU A 331 -9.67 2.06 0.69
C LEU A 331 -9.62 2.32 2.21
N LEU A 332 -10.50 3.20 2.71
CA LEU A 332 -10.63 3.50 4.14
C LEU A 332 -11.28 2.35 4.90
N ALA A 333 -12.33 1.74 4.35
CA ALA A 333 -12.98 0.56 4.91
C ALA A 333 -11.98 -0.60 5.06
N ALA A 334 -11.15 -0.85 4.04
CA ALA A 334 -10.05 -1.82 4.13
C ALA A 334 -9.06 -1.50 5.27
N PHE A 335 -8.72 -0.22 5.46
CA PHE A 335 -7.85 0.21 6.55
C PHE A 335 -8.49 0.05 7.94
N LEU A 336 -9.79 0.32 8.05
CA LEU A 336 -10.55 0.10 9.29
C LEU A 336 -10.63 -1.38 9.62
N GLY A 337 -10.81 -2.25 8.62
CA GLY A 337 -10.73 -3.71 8.77
C GLY A 337 -9.38 -4.17 9.32
N LEU A 338 -8.27 -3.64 8.79
CA LEU A 338 -6.93 -3.91 9.33
C LEU A 338 -6.79 -3.44 10.79
N ASN A 339 -7.24 -2.22 11.12
CA ASN A 339 -7.17 -1.71 12.49
C ASN A 339 -8.03 -2.51 13.47
N GLN A 340 -9.15 -3.04 13.01
CA GLN A 340 -10.09 -3.81 13.84
C GLN A 340 -9.58 -5.23 14.10
N PHE A 341 -9.26 -5.98 13.04
CA PHE A 341 -8.97 -7.39 13.16
C PHE A 341 -7.49 -7.70 13.28
N ALA A 342 -6.62 -6.87 12.71
CA ALA A 342 -5.18 -7.09 12.67
C ALA A 342 -4.39 -6.21 13.66
N LYS A 343 -5.06 -5.59 14.64
CA LYS A 343 -4.42 -4.69 15.64
C LYS A 343 -3.17 -5.28 16.29
N ASN A 344 -3.27 -6.56 16.66
CA ASN A 344 -2.25 -7.33 17.37
C ASN A 344 -1.41 -8.24 16.44
N ALA A 345 -1.69 -8.22 15.13
CA ALA A 345 -0.92 -8.99 14.17
C ALA A 345 0.47 -8.37 13.97
N ASN A 346 1.48 -9.22 13.75
CA ASN A 346 2.87 -8.81 13.54
C ASN A 346 3.59 -9.89 12.71
N LYS A 347 4.52 -9.49 11.84
CA LYS A 347 5.34 -10.38 11.00
C LYS A 347 4.51 -11.43 10.25
N CYS A 348 3.48 -10.99 9.53
CA CYS A 348 2.53 -11.89 8.87
C CYS A 348 2.04 -11.35 7.53
N GLU A 349 1.34 -12.20 6.78
CA GLU A 349 0.62 -11.84 5.56
C GLU A 349 -0.89 -11.82 5.80
N ILE A 350 -1.58 -10.82 5.24
CA ILE A 350 -3.02 -10.63 5.38
C ILE A 350 -3.65 -10.48 3.99
N LEU A 351 -4.72 -11.23 3.74
CA LEU A 351 -5.53 -11.12 2.53
C LEU A 351 -6.68 -10.14 2.76
N LEU A 352 -6.80 -9.16 1.88
CA LEU A 352 -7.92 -8.21 1.84
C LEU A 352 -8.81 -8.54 0.65
N ARG A 353 -10.11 -8.71 0.88
CA ARG A 353 -11.15 -8.92 -0.13
C ARG A 353 -11.94 -7.64 -0.29
N ILE A 354 -11.88 -7.08 -1.49
CA ILE A 354 -12.43 -5.77 -1.82
C ILE A 354 -13.07 -5.88 -3.21
N ASP A 355 -14.23 -5.27 -3.43
CA ASP A 355 -14.89 -5.28 -4.74
C ASP A 355 -14.47 -4.06 -5.61
N ASN A 356 -13.82 -3.07 -5.02
CA ASN A 356 -13.30 -1.90 -5.70
C ASN A 356 -11.88 -2.11 -6.27
N THR A 357 -11.79 -2.18 -7.60
CA THR A 357 -10.52 -2.36 -8.33
C THR A 357 -9.51 -1.23 -8.11
N THR A 358 -9.96 0.00 -7.84
CA THR A 358 -9.07 1.13 -7.55
C THR A 358 -8.40 0.95 -6.19
N ALA A 359 -9.16 0.60 -5.15
CA ALA A 359 -8.63 0.32 -3.82
C ALA A 359 -7.62 -0.85 -3.86
N ILE A 360 -7.95 -1.94 -4.57
CA ILE A 360 -7.04 -3.07 -4.81
C ILE A 360 -5.73 -2.60 -5.44
N ALA A 361 -5.82 -1.79 -6.51
CA ALA A 361 -4.64 -1.29 -7.21
C ALA A 361 -3.77 -0.41 -6.31
N TYR A 362 -4.38 0.46 -5.49
CA TYR A 362 -3.66 1.31 -4.55
C TYR A 362 -2.99 0.52 -3.42
N ILE A 363 -3.62 -0.55 -2.91
CA ILE A 363 -2.99 -1.42 -1.90
C ILE A 363 -1.81 -2.17 -2.53
N ASN A 364 -2.05 -2.92 -3.61
CA ASN A 364 -1.05 -3.81 -4.21
C ASN A 364 0.14 -3.07 -4.85
N ARG A 365 -0.07 -1.83 -5.33
CA ARG A 365 1.01 -0.98 -5.87
C ARG A 365 1.62 -0.05 -4.82
N GLN A 366 1.15 -0.14 -3.57
CA GLN A 366 1.54 0.71 -2.45
C GLN A 366 1.39 2.20 -2.75
N GLY A 367 0.26 2.58 -3.33
CA GLY A 367 -0.11 3.95 -3.68
C GLY A 367 -0.21 4.20 -5.18
N GLY A 368 -0.35 5.48 -5.53
CA GLY A 368 -0.58 5.94 -6.90
C GLY A 368 -0.22 7.41 -7.08
N THR A 369 0.03 7.84 -8.31
CA THR A 369 0.52 9.21 -8.58
C THR A 369 -0.60 10.21 -8.88
N ARG A 370 -1.76 9.72 -9.34
CA ARG A 370 -2.85 10.56 -9.87
C ARG A 370 -3.62 11.30 -8.78
N PHE A 371 -4.15 10.57 -7.80
CA PHE A 371 -5.03 11.12 -6.77
C PHE A 371 -4.31 11.24 -5.41
N PRO A 372 -4.09 12.47 -4.88
CA PRO A 372 -3.36 12.70 -3.64
C PRO A 372 -3.99 12.07 -2.41
N ALA A 373 -5.32 12.19 -2.25
CA ALA A 373 -6.03 11.67 -1.08
C ALA A 373 -5.89 10.15 -0.98
N LEU A 374 -6.08 9.44 -2.10
CA LEU A 374 -5.87 8.00 -2.17
C LEU A 374 -4.41 7.60 -1.91
N ASN A 375 -3.45 8.36 -2.44
CA ASN A 375 -2.04 8.07 -2.18
C ASN A 375 -1.66 8.27 -0.71
N GLY A 376 -2.16 9.36 -0.10
CA GLY A 376 -1.97 9.65 1.32
C GLY A 376 -2.54 8.54 2.20
N LEU A 377 -3.74 8.03 1.89
CA LEU A 377 -4.34 6.93 2.61
C LEU A 377 -3.60 5.60 2.40
N ALA A 378 -3.23 5.26 1.16
CA ALA A 378 -2.43 4.07 0.87
C ALA A 378 -1.08 4.10 1.60
N LYS A 379 -0.43 5.26 1.66
CA LYS A 379 0.81 5.45 2.42
C LYS A 379 0.58 5.24 3.92
N LYS A 380 -0.52 5.77 4.48
CA LYS A 380 -0.89 5.52 5.89
C LYS A 380 -1.10 4.02 6.17
N ILE A 381 -1.78 3.30 5.28
CA ILE A 381 -1.97 1.85 5.39
C ILE A 381 -0.61 1.14 5.44
N TRP A 382 0.28 1.44 4.50
CA TRP A 382 1.59 0.78 4.44
C TRP A 382 2.52 1.19 5.58
N GLN A 383 2.45 2.43 6.08
CA GLN A 383 3.13 2.85 7.32
C GLN A 383 2.64 2.08 8.54
N TRP A 384 1.33 1.83 8.62
CA TRP A 384 0.77 1.02 9.69
C TRP A 384 1.23 -0.45 9.60
N CYS A 385 1.32 -0.99 8.38
CA CYS A 385 1.81 -2.34 8.13
C CYS A 385 3.31 -2.45 8.44
N GLU A 386 4.11 -1.46 8.04
CA GLU A 386 5.55 -1.40 8.26
C GLU A 386 5.92 -1.50 9.74
N LYS A 387 5.23 -0.73 10.60
CA LYS A 387 5.44 -0.77 12.06
C LYS A 387 5.24 -2.15 12.68
N ARG A 388 4.52 -3.04 11.98
CA ARG A 388 4.17 -4.40 12.40
C ARG A 388 4.78 -5.47 11.50
N GLN A 389 5.66 -5.10 10.57
CA GLN A 389 6.22 -6.01 9.57
C GLN A 389 5.16 -6.85 8.85
N ILE A 390 3.97 -6.28 8.62
CA ILE A 390 2.86 -6.93 7.93
C ILE A 390 3.00 -6.70 6.43
N ARG A 391 2.66 -7.71 5.64
CA ARG A 391 2.32 -7.54 4.23
C ARG A 391 0.82 -7.74 4.03
N VAL A 392 0.22 -6.80 3.33
CA VAL A 392 -1.16 -6.94 2.85
C VAL A 392 -1.17 -7.26 1.36
N PHE A 393 -2.10 -8.11 0.94
CA PHE A 393 -2.40 -8.37 -0.46
C PHE A 393 -3.90 -8.19 -0.66
N ALA A 394 -4.30 -7.35 -1.61
CA ALA A 394 -5.69 -7.14 -1.95
C ALA A 394 -6.09 -8.00 -3.15
N SER A 395 -7.20 -8.71 -3.05
CA SER A 395 -7.80 -9.52 -4.11
C SER A 395 -9.25 -9.11 -4.33
N TYR A 396 -9.71 -9.28 -5.57
CA TYR A 396 -11.09 -9.00 -5.93
C TYR A 396 -12.03 -10.03 -5.31
N ILE A 397 -13.22 -9.57 -4.95
CA ILE A 397 -14.41 -10.35 -4.68
C ILE A 397 -15.58 -9.68 -5.38
N SER A 398 -16.53 -10.45 -5.92
CA SER A 398 -17.73 -9.83 -6.50
C SER A 398 -18.63 -9.28 -5.40
N SER A 399 -19.33 -8.18 -5.67
CA SER A 399 -20.29 -7.62 -4.71
C SER A 399 -21.41 -8.62 -4.37
N SER A 400 -21.72 -9.56 -5.28
CA SER A 400 -22.67 -10.66 -5.03
C SER A 400 -22.16 -11.68 -4.01
N GLU A 401 -20.84 -11.83 -3.85
CA GLU A 401 -20.20 -12.70 -2.87
C GLU A 401 -19.85 -11.93 -1.58
N ASN A 402 -19.65 -10.61 -1.66
CA ASN A 402 -19.33 -9.73 -0.53
C ASN A 402 -20.54 -9.32 0.34
N LYS A 403 -21.58 -10.16 0.40
CA LYS A 403 -22.89 -9.80 0.99
C LYS A 403 -22.81 -9.37 2.44
N GLU A 404 -21.93 -9.97 3.23
CA GLU A 404 -21.84 -9.66 4.64
C GLU A 404 -21.21 -8.29 4.89
N ALA A 405 -20.12 -7.95 4.20
CA ALA A 405 -19.50 -6.65 4.33
C ALA A 405 -20.41 -5.55 3.75
N ASP A 406 -21.08 -5.78 2.62
CA ASP A 406 -22.06 -4.85 2.03
C ASP A 406 -23.28 -4.63 2.95
N PHE A 407 -23.81 -5.70 3.54
CA PHE A 407 -24.88 -5.58 4.51
C PHE A 407 -24.44 -4.73 5.71
N GLU A 408 -23.26 -5.00 6.26
CA GLU A 408 -22.72 -4.25 7.40
C GLU A 408 -22.37 -2.79 7.04
N SER A 409 -21.96 -2.50 5.79
CA SER A 409 -21.67 -1.12 5.33
C SER A 409 -22.91 -0.25 5.18
N ARG A 410 -24.07 -0.88 4.95
CA ARG A 410 -25.38 -0.23 4.83
C ARG A 410 -26.23 -0.36 6.08
N ARG A 411 -25.73 -1.07 7.10
CA ARG A 411 -26.48 -1.36 8.32
C ARG A 411 -26.70 -0.08 9.11
N LEU A 412 -27.88 0.50 8.94
CA LEU A 412 -28.41 1.51 9.82
C LEU A 412 -28.66 0.86 11.18
N ILE A 413 -27.73 1.01 12.12
CA ILE A 413 -28.09 0.84 13.53
C ILE A 413 -29.12 1.94 13.79
N THR A 414 -30.38 1.52 13.95
CA THR A 414 -31.51 2.39 14.27
C THR A 414 -31.12 3.38 15.36
N GLU A 415 -31.41 4.65 15.10
CA GLU A 415 -31.24 5.84 15.93
C GLU A 415 -31.49 5.60 17.43
N THR A 416 -30.48 5.13 18.16
CA THR A 416 -30.49 5.06 19.64
C THR A 416 -29.45 5.96 20.28
N GLU A 417 -28.63 6.65 19.48
CA GLU A 417 -27.60 7.56 19.97
C GLU A 417 -28.12 9.00 19.95
N TRP A 418 -28.52 9.50 21.12
CA TRP A 418 -28.74 10.92 21.39
C TRP A 418 -27.64 11.46 22.28
N GLU A 419 -27.43 12.77 22.26
CA GLU A 419 -26.56 13.46 23.22
C GLU A 419 -27.24 14.74 23.73
N LEU A 420 -26.77 15.21 24.88
CA LEU A 420 -27.10 16.55 25.33
C LEU A 420 -26.38 17.57 24.44
N SER A 421 -27.03 18.68 24.10
CA SER A 421 -26.41 19.71 23.28
C SER A 421 -25.15 20.30 23.93
N ASP A 422 -24.20 20.75 23.13
CA ASP A 422 -22.93 21.31 23.64
C ASP A 422 -23.17 22.53 24.54
N SER A 423 -24.20 23.34 24.27
CA SER A 423 -24.57 24.47 25.11
C SER A 423 -25.09 24.03 26.48
N ALA A 424 -25.94 22.99 26.53
CA ALA A 424 -26.44 22.45 27.78
C ALA A 424 -25.33 21.74 28.57
N PHE A 425 -24.43 21.02 27.90
CA PHE A 425 -23.25 20.44 28.54
C PHE A 425 -22.31 21.52 29.10
N ALA A 426 -22.15 22.66 28.42
CA ALA A 426 -21.35 23.77 28.95
C ALA A 426 -21.92 24.32 30.27
N VAL A 427 -23.25 24.45 30.38
CA VAL A 427 -23.91 24.86 31.64
C VAL A 427 -23.65 23.85 32.77
N ILE A 428 -23.65 22.55 32.46
CA ILE A 428 -23.31 21.50 33.43
C ILE A 428 -21.87 21.67 33.93
N VAL A 429 -20.91 21.86 33.01
CA VAL A 429 -19.50 22.04 33.35
C VAL A 429 -19.25 23.30 34.17
N GLU A 430 -19.98 24.38 33.89
CA GLU A 430 -19.90 25.63 34.67
C GLU A 430 -20.37 25.44 36.12
N ASN A 431 -21.38 24.59 36.36
CA ASN A 431 -21.96 24.37 37.69
C ASN A 431 -21.24 23.26 38.50
N PHE A 432 -20.80 22.19 37.86
CA PHE A 432 -20.29 20.98 38.54
C PHE A 432 -18.84 20.64 38.20
N GLY A 433 -18.18 21.42 37.33
CA GLY A 433 -16.82 21.17 36.87
C GLY A 433 -16.74 20.16 35.72
N LEU A 434 -15.52 19.98 35.20
CA LEU A 434 -15.28 19.17 34.00
C LEU A 434 -15.11 17.67 34.34
N PRO A 435 -16.01 16.78 33.88
CA PRO A 435 -15.86 15.34 34.04
C PRO A 435 -14.80 14.77 33.08
N ILE A 436 -14.11 13.71 33.51
CA ILE A 436 -13.00 13.11 32.76
C ILE A 436 -13.44 11.97 31.83
N ILE A 437 -14.58 11.32 32.15
CA ILE A 437 -15.09 10.15 31.41
C ILE A 437 -16.60 10.23 31.20
N ASP A 438 -17.03 9.86 30.00
CA ASP A 438 -18.43 9.76 29.60
C ASP A 438 -18.87 8.29 29.59
N LEU A 439 -19.78 7.89 30.48
CA LEU A 439 -20.07 6.48 30.73
C LEU A 439 -21.04 5.84 29.72
N PHE A 440 -21.76 6.63 28.93
CA PHE A 440 -22.79 6.11 28.02
C PHE A 440 -22.70 6.74 26.63
N ALA A 441 -21.49 6.77 26.07
CA ALA A 441 -21.18 7.47 24.83
C ALA A 441 -20.46 6.60 23.80
N SER A 442 -20.50 7.04 22.54
CA SER A 442 -19.71 6.57 21.42
C SER A 442 -18.60 7.58 21.08
N ALA A 443 -17.71 7.22 20.16
CA ALA A 443 -16.68 8.15 19.69
C ALA A 443 -17.27 9.41 19.03
N ASN A 444 -18.52 9.32 18.55
CA ASN A 444 -19.21 10.39 17.83
C ASN A 444 -19.87 11.41 18.78
N ASN A 445 -20.36 10.97 19.94
CA ASN A 445 -21.18 11.79 20.83
C ASN A 445 -20.57 12.04 22.22
N LYS A 446 -19.36 11.54 22.49
CA LYS A 446 -18.68 11.77 23.77
C LYS A 446 -18.54 13.26 24.08
N LYS A 447 -18.82 13.62 25.34
CA LYS A 447 -18.57 14.97 25.87
C LYS A 447 -17.26 15.09 26.64
N CYS A 448 -16.69 13.95 27.06
CA CYS A 448 -15.45 13.88 27.79
C CYS A 448 -14.27 13.38 26.91
N PRO A 449 -13.01 13.61 27.34
CA PRO A 449 -11.83 13.07 26.66
C PRO A 449 -11.88 11.53 26.55
N MET A 450 -12.28 10.87 27.63
CA MET A 450 -12.49 9.43 27.71
C MET A 450 -13.97 9.09 27.64
N PHE A 451 -14.30 7.89 27.15
CA PHE A 451 -15.68 7.42 27.07
C PHE A 451 -15.78 5.90 27.19
N VAL A 452 -16.95 5.41 27.58
CA VAL A 452 -17.32 3.99 27.65
C VAL A 452 -18.49 3.77 26.70
N SER A 453 -18.33 2.81 25.78
CA SER A 453 -19.32 2.49 24.76
C SER A 453 -20.01 1.18 25.09
N TRP A 454 -21.28 1.03 24.73
CA TRP A 454 -22.01 -0.23 24.91
C TRP A 454 -21.48 -1.36 24.01
N LYS A 455 -20.67 -1.02 23.00
CA LYS A 455 -20.08 -1.94 22.02
C LYS A 455 -18.57 -1.75 21.93
N PRO A 456 -17.84 -2.76 21.43
CA PRO A 456 -16.42 -2.59 21.12
C PRO A 456 -16.21 -1.46 20.11
N GLU A 457 -15.56 -0.38 20.54
CA GLU A 457 -15.33 0.81 19.72
C GLU A 457 -13.91 1.34 19.91
N ILE A 458 -13.34 1.90 18.83
CA ILE A 458 -11.96 2.42 18.85
C ILE A 458 -11.91 3.66 19.74
N GLY A 459 -11.09 3.61 20.80
CA GLY A 459 -10.88 4.73 21.73
C GLY A 459 -11.76 4.69 22.97
N ALA A 460 -12.71 3.76 23.06
CA ALA A 460 -13.47 3.52 24.29
C ALA A 460 -12.55 2.91 25.37
N GLN A 461 -12.71 3.34 26.62
CA GLN A 461 -11.95 2.82 27.77
C GLN A 461 -12.42 1.42 28.19
N ALA A 462 -13.72 1.16 28.03
CA ALA A 462 -14.34 -0.12 28.35
C ALA A 462 -15.55 -0.37 27.44
N ILE A 463 -16.07 -1.59 27.50
CA ILE A 463 -17.34 -1.99 26.89
C ILE A 463 -18.33 -2.15 28.03
N ASP A 464 -19.50 -1.51 27.92
CA ASP A 464 -20.56 -1.49 28.93
C ASP A 464 -20.13 -0.82 30.26
N ALA A 465 -20.74 0.33 30.55
CA ALA A 465 -20.50 1.13 31.75
C ALA A 465 -20.64 0.35 33.05
N PHE A 466 -21.54 -0.64 33.09
CA PHE A 466 -21.82 -1.40 34.31
C PHE A 466 -20.72 -2.40 34.66
N THR A 467 -19.78 -2.67 33.74
CA THR A 467 -18.69 -3.64 33.94
C THR A 467 -17.48 -3.06 34.66
N ILE A 468 -17.41 -1.74 34.83
CA ILE A 468 -16.31 -1.05 35.50
C ILE A 468 -16.72 -0.49 36.86
N SER A 469 -15.74 -0.23 37.73
CA SER A 469 -15.94 0.48 38.99
C SER A 469 -16.05 1.98 38.75
N TRP A 470 -16.99 2.65 39.43
CA TRP A 470 -17.21 4.09 39.34
C TRP A 470 -16.65 4.86 40.56
N THR A 471 -16.15 4.18 41.59
CA THR A 471 -15.76 4.76 42.89
C THR A 471 -14.82 5.97 42.78
N ASP A 472 -13.81 5.93 41.90
CA ASP A 472 -12.81 7.00 41.74
C ASP A 472 -12.92 7.75 40.40
N LEU A 473 -14.07 7.62 39.71
CA LEU A 473 -14.29 8.25 38.41
C LEU A 473 -15.07 9.55 38.55
N LYS A 474 -14.47 10.67 38.12
CA LYS A 474 -15.21 11.92 37.88
C LYS A 474 -16.00 11.80 36.58
N PHE A 475 -17.15 11.12 36.64
CA PHE A 475 -17.89 10.73 35.46
C PHE A 475 -19.01 11.71 35.09
N TYR A 476 -19.33 11.72 33.80
CA TYR A 476 -20.59 12.19 33.24
C TYR A 476 -21.38 10.99 32.74
N ALA A 477 -22.66 10.91 33.09
CA ALA A 477 -23.56 9.87 32.63
C ALA A 477 -24.83 10.51 32.07
N PHE A 478 -25.09 10.24 30.79
CA PHE A 478 -26.38 10.51 30.16
C PHE A 478 -26.94 9.21 29.54
N PRO A 479 -27.46 8.29 30.36
CA PRO A 479 -27.86 6.97 29.90
C PRO A 479 -29.19 7.01 29.13
N PRO A 480 -29.49 5.97 28.34
CA PRO A 480 -30.86 5.67 27.94
C PRO A 480 -31.81 5.65 29.16
N PHE A 481 -32.97 6.30 29.05
CA PHE A 481 -33.86 6.52 30.21
C PHE A 481 -34.34 5.23 30.89
N SER A 482 -34.43 4.12 30.15
CA SER A 482 -34.74 2.79 30.69
C SER A 482 -33.69 2.27 31.68
N LEU A 483 -32.49 2.83 31.67
CA LEU A 483 -31.37 2.43 32.54
C LEU A 483 -31.20 3.34 33.76
N ASN A 484 -31.98 4.41 33.93
CA ASN A 484 -31.83 5.37 35.04
C ASN A 484 -31.79 4.69 36.42
N LEU A 485 -32.70 3.74 36.66
CA LEU A 485 -32.73 2.99 37.93
C LEU A 485 -31.46 2.14 38.13
N ALA A 486 -30.94 1.51 37.08
CA ALA A 486 -29.73 0.69 37.14
C ALA A 486 -28.50 1.58 37.41
N VAL A 487 -28.42 2.74 36.77
CA VAL A 487 -27.38 3.74 37.00
C VAL A 487 -27.40 4.24 38.44
N ILE A 488 -28.56 4.66 38.96
CA ILE A 488 -28.72 5.10 40.35
C ILE A 488 -28.30 4.00 41.33
N LYS A 489 -28.70 2.75 41.10
CA LYS A 489 -28.25 1.62 41.93
C LYS A 489 -26.74 1.40 41.87
N LYS A 490 -26.12 1.59 40.70
CA LYS A 490 -24.68 1.45 40.52
C LYS A 490 -23.92 2.54 41.28
N ILE A 491 -24.40 3.78 41.24
CA ILE A 491 -23.85 4.91 42.01
C ILE A 491 -23.87 4.59 43.51
N ILE A 492 -25.02 4.14 44.03
CA ILE A 492 -25.17 3.75 45.44
C ILE A 492 -24.22 2.60 45.81
N LYS A 493 -24.16 1.56 44.96
CA LYS A 493 -23.35 0.37 45.20
C LYS A 493 -21.86 0.70 45.24
N ASP A 494 -21.40 1.51 44.30
CA ASP A 494 -19.98 1.86 44.15
C ASP A 494 -19.56 3.00 45.08
N LYS A 495 -20.52 3.65 45.76
CA LYS A 495 -20.32 4.89 46.50
C LYS A 495 -19.61 5.94 45.64
N ALA A 496 -20.03 6.04 44.39
CA ALA A 496 -19.41 6.89 43.39
C ALA A 496 -20.00 8.31 43.43
N GLU A 497 -19.18 9.31 43.12
CA GLU A 497 -19.58 10.70 43.00
C GLU A 497 -19.47 11.13 41.52
N GLY A 498 -20.49 11.79 40.98
CA GLY A 498 -20.48 12.17 39.56
C GLY A 498 -21.69 12.94 39.09
N ILE A 499 -21.71 13.23 37.78
CA ILE A 499 -22.78 14.01 37.14
C ILE A 499 -23.71 13.06 36.39
N LEU A 500 -24.99 13.06 36.76
CA LEU A 500 -26.03 12.28 36.11
C LEU A 500 -27.09 13.20 35.50
N VAL A 501 -27.35 13.02 34.21
CA VAL A 501 -28.41 13.73 33.47
C VAL A 501 -29.60 12.80 33.31
N VAL A 502 -30.76 13.20 33.81
CA VAL A 502 -32.01 12.44 33.76
C VAL A 502 -33.21 13.36 33.53
N PRO A 503 -34.34 12.85 33.01
CA PRO A 503 -35.56 13.65 32.91
C PRO A 503 -36.15 13.93 34.30
N TRP A 504 -36.78 15.11 34.49
CA TRP A 504 -37.50 15.42 35.72
C TRP A 504 -38.85 14.68 35.76
N TRP A 505 -38.86 13.45 36.26
CA TRP A 505 -40.06 12.61 36.34
C TRP A 505 -40.39 12.16 37.78
N PRO A 506 -41.06 13.01 38.59
CA PRO A 506 -41.43 12.67 39.97
C PRO A 506 -42.27 11.40 40.13
N ASN A 507 -43.01 11.02 39.10
CA ASN A 507 -43.87 9.83 39.09
C ASN A 507 -43.09 8.52 38.90
N GLN A 508 -41.78 8.56 38.65
CA GLN A 508 -40.99 7.37 38.41
C GLN A 508 -40.50 6.72 39.71
N PRO A 509 -40.50 5.37 39.80
CA PRO A 509 -40.07 4.66 41.02
C PRO A 509 -38.64 4.97 41.46
N TRP A 510 -37.76 5.35 40.54
CA TRP A 510 -36.36 5.68 40.83
C TRP A 510 -36.17 7.11 41.34
N PHE A 511 -37.15 8.00 41.20
CA PHE A 511 -37.01 9.42 41.52
C PHE A 511 -36.75 9.70 43.01
N PRO A 512 -37.43 9.02 43.97
CA PRO A 512 -37.12 9.20 45.39
C PRO A 512 -35.71 8.73 45.77
N LEU A 513 -35.18 7.70 45.08
CA LEU A 513 -33.80 7.25 45.29
C LEU A 513 -32.81 8.32 44.83
N LEU A 514 -33.05 8.89 43.64
CA LEU A 514 -32.25 9.98 43.11
C LEU A 514 -32.19 11.15 44.09
N GLN A 515 -33.34 11.60 44.63
CA GLN A 515 -33.38 12.70 45.58
C GLN A 515 -32.55 12.46 46.84
N ARG A 516 -32.48 11.21 47.33
CA ARG A 516 -31.70 10.86 48.53
C ARG A 516 -30.20 10.93 48.32
N ILE A 517 -29.74 10.66 47.10
CA ILE A 517 -28.32 10.67 46.76
C ILE A 517 -27.85 11.97 46.12
N THR A 518 -28.77 12.91 45.86
CA THR A 518 -28.42 14.19 45.20
C THR A 518 -27.74 15.14 46.16
N ILE A 519 -26.53 15.58 45.81
CA ILE A 519 -25.77 16.62 46.52
C ILE A 519 -26.26 18.00 46.06
N SER A 520 -26.31 18.22 44.74
CA SER A 520 -26.79 19.47 44.14
C SER A 520 -27.38 19.22 42.76
N HIS A 521 -28.16 20.18 42.25
CA HIS A 521 -28.85 20.00 40.97
C HIS A 521 -29.08 21.31 40.22
N ILE A 522 -29.24 21.18 38.91
CA ILE A 522 -29.73 22.24 38.03
C ILE A 522 -30.87 21.70 37.16
N LEU A 523 -31.77 22.59 36.79
CA LEU A 523 -32.89 22.29 35.91
C LEU A 523 -32.68 22.98 34.57
N LEU A 524 -32.55 22.20 33.51
CA LEU A 524 -32.44 22.71 32.16
C LEU A 524 -33.84 22.90 31.59
N SER A 525 -34.12 24.13 31.15
CA SER A 525 -35.40 24.49 30.54
C SER A 525 -35.66 23.67 29.28
N PRO A 526 -36.91 23.26 29.02
CA PRO A 526 -37.26 22.53 27.80
C PRO A 526 -36.89 23.34 26.56
N SER A 527 -36.21 22.71 25.60
CA SER A 527 -35.88 23.31 24.31
C SER A 527 -35.83 22.24 23.23
N ASN A 528 -36.28 22.59 22.01
CA ASN A 528 -36.17 21.73 20.83
C ASN A 528 -34.72 21.46 20.40
N THR A 529 -33.76 22.17 20.99
CA THR A 529 -32.32 22.03 20.75
C THR A 529 -31.57 21.42 21.93
N LEU A 530 -32.29 20.95 22.96
CA LEU A 530 -31.68 20.42 24.18
C LEU A 530 -31.02 19.05 23.95
N LEU A 531 -31.63 18.23 23.11
CA LEU A 531 -31.08 16.95 22.65
C LEU A 531 -30.71 17.06 21.18
N THR A 532 -29.53 16.57 20.81
CA THR A 532 -29.06 16.55 19.42
C THR A 532 -28.85 15.11 18.94
N PHE A 533 -29.23 14.87 17.68
CA PHE A 533 -29.02 13.61 16.97
C PHE A 533 -27.94 13.84 15.93
N ASN A 534 -26.69 13.48 16.28
CA ASN A 534 -25.50 14.03 15.64
C ASN A 534 -25.43 15.56 15.74
N ARG A 535 -24.23 16.12 15.57
CA ARG A 535 -23.92 17.56 15.73
C ARG A 535 -24.60 18.50 14.71
N THR A 536 -25.71 18.08 14.11
CA THR A 536 -26.60 18.86 13.26
C THR A 536 -28.06 18.49 13.57
N PRO A 537 -28.94 19.43 13.90
CA PRO A 537 -30.35 19.14 14.17
C PRO A 537 -31.04 18.64 12.89
N THR A 538 -31.45 17.37 12.84
CA THR A 538 -32.20 16.81 11.71
C THR A 538 -33.70 16.75 11.98
N HIS A 539 -34.50 17.30 11.06
CA HIS A 539 -35.96 17.38 11.11
C HIS A 539 -36.71 16.06 10.81
N PHE A 540 -36.04 14.90 10.80
CA PHE A 540 -36.66 13.63 10.40
C PHE A 540 -36.77 12.65 11.57
N GLY A 541 -37.91 12.72 12.25
CA GLY A 541 -38.32 11.76 13.28
C GLY A 541 -39.80 11.40 13.12
N ARG A 542 -40.21 10.91 11.95
CA ARG A 542 -41.58 10.43 11.74
C ARG A 542 -41.52 9.07 11.03
N ARG A 543 -41.48 7.98 11.80
CA ARG A 543 -42.04 6.63 11.50
C ARG A 543 -41.30 5.52 12.25
N LEU A 544 -41.36 5.46 13.59
CA LEU A 544 -41.12 4.21 14.33
C LEU A 544 -41.97 4.18 15.62
N PRO A 545 -42.51 3.01 16.05
CA PRO A 545 -43.41 2.92 17.21
C PRO A 545 -42.75 3.29 18.56
N TRP A 546 -41.45 3.02 18.73
CA TRP A 546 -40.70 3.35 19.96
C TRP A 546 -40.31 4.82 20.04
N LEU A 547 -40.20 5.49 18.88
CA LEU A 547 -40.12 6.94 18.79
C LEU A 547 -41.36 7.61 19.38
N ARG A 548 -42.49 6.93 19.64
CA ARG A 548 -43.61 7.56 20.37
C ARG A 548 -43.26 7.96 21.79
N GLN A 549 -42.40 7.23 22.51
CA GLN A 549 -42.01 7.64 23.88
C GLN A 549 -41.09 8.88 23.86
N LEU A 550 -40.22 9.00 22.86
CA LEU A 550 -39.30 10.14 22.73
C LEU A 550 -39.90 11.31 21.95
N TYR A 551 -40.80 11.06 21.01
CA TYR A 551 -41.61 12.06 20.33
C TYR A 551 -42.71 12.59 21.27
N GLN A 552 -43.18 11.77 22.23
CA GLN A 552 -43.91 12.29 23.41
C GLN A 552 -42.98 13.07 24.34
N ALA A 553 -41.74 12.64 24.59
CA ALA A 553 -40.77 13.42 25.37
C ALA A 553 -40.28 14.70 24.67
N SER A 554 -40.41 14.80 23.33
CA SER A 554 -40.06 16.00 22.55
C SER A 554 -41.27 16.87 22.21
N LEU A 555 -42.51 16.34 22.29
CA LEU A 555 -43.75 17.12 22.23
C LEU A 555 -44.23 17.57 23.61
N CYS A 556 -43.80 16.89 24.68
CA CYS A 556 -43.87 17.39 26.03
C CYS A 556 -42.62 18.23 26.29
N LEU A 557 -42.82 19.50 26.63
CA LEU A 557 -41.81 20.41 27.15
C LEU A 557 -41.27 19.87 28.50
N GLU A 558 -40.48 18.79 28.48
CA GLU A 558 -40.00 18.13 29.68
C GLU A 558 -38.65 18.71 30.11
N ARG A 559 -38.57 19.09 31.38
CA ARG A 559 -37.37 19.65 32.01
C ARG A 559 -36.33 18.54 32.16
N ILE A 560 -35.10 18.78 31.70
CA ILE A 560 -34.00 17.87 32.00
C ILE A 560 -33.41 18.27 33.36
N PHE A 561 -33.27 17.29 34.23
CA PHE A 561 -32.72 17.42 35.56
C PHE A 561 -31.29 16.89 35.56
N THR A 562 -30.32 17.79 35.77
CA THR A 562 -28.94 17.36 35.96
C THR A 562 -28.59 17.44 37.43
N VAL A 563 -28.03 16.36 37.96
CA VAL A 563 -27.64 16.25 39.35
C VAL A 563 -26.16 15.96 39.48
N HIS A 564 -25.56 16.57 40.49
CA HIS A 564 -24.32 16.12 41.08
C HIS A 564 -24.70 15.23 42.26
N LEU A 565 -24.25 13.98 42.18
CA LEU A 565 -24.51 12.91 43.15
C LEU A 565 -23.24 12.56 43.90
#